data_AF-A0A355FDC5-F1
#
_entry.id   AF-A0A355FDC5-F1
#
_cell.length_a   1.000
_cell.length_b   1.000
_cell.length_c   1.000
_cell.angle_alpha   90.00
_cell.angle_beta   90.00
_cell.angle_gamma   90.00
#
_symmetry.space_group_name_H-M   'P 1'
#
loop_
_entity.id
_entity.type
_entity.pdbx_description
1 polymer ?
#
loop_
_entity_poly.entity_id
_entity_poly.type
_entity_poly.pdbx_seq_one_letter_code
_entity_poly.pdbx_strand_id
1 'polypeptide(L)'
;MNNKNFNLSGKTRSEHDLLGNMEVPVEYYFGIQTMRALDNFNISSSRLYHYPHIIVALSDVKAAAAEANQELGLIEPIIAKAIVQACKEIRKGKYHEYFVVDMIQGGAGTSVNMNANEVIANRALEMLGHSKGEYTYCHPNNHVNRSQSTNDTYPTAMKIALYRSIGDLVDTLRNLIVAFHEKGKKFSGVIKMGRTQLQDAVPMTLGQEFEAFAATLEEEVLLLERNRKLLLEINMGATAIGTGINADPRYAEICTRHLAEITGLPVVKAENMI
;
A
#
# COMPACT_ATOMS: atom_id res chain seq x y z
N MET A 1 11.90 -5.00 -16.28
CA MET A 1 11.20 -4.84 -17.58
C MET A 1 10.21 -5.99 -17.77
N ASN A 2 9.11 -6.01 -17.01
CA ASN A 2 7.92 -6.79 -17.36
C ASN A 2 6.85 -5.78 -17.76
N ASN A 3 6.98 -5.23 -18.97
CA ASN A 3 5.80 -4.69 -19.64
C ASN A 3 4.91 -5.92 -19.90
N LYS A 4 3.96 -6.20 -19.01
CA LYS A 4 2.78 -6.96 -19.41
C LYS A 4 2.12 -6.10 -20.48
N ASN A 5 2.51 -6.31 -21.73
CA ASN A 5 1.83 -5.73 -22.87
C ASN A 5 0.41 -6.27 -22.82
N PHE A 6 -0.53 -5.42 -22.44
CA PHE A 6 -1.93 -5.74 -22.57
C PHE A 6 -2.19 -5.95 -24.06
N ASN A 7 -2.74 -7.11 -24.42
CA ASN A 7 -3.21 -7.34 -25.79
C ASN A 7 -4.49 -6.53 -25.97
N LEU A 8 -4.35 -5.29 -26.43
CA LEU A 8 -5.47 -4.40 -26.68
C LEU A 8 -6.18 -4.81 -27.97
N SER A 9 -7.50 -4.94 -27.91
CA SER A 9 -8.31 -5.21 -29.11
C SER A 9 -8.53 -3.96 -29.98
N GLY A 10 -8.13 -2.78 -29.49
CA GLY A 10 -8.44 -1.48 -30.11
C GLY A 10 -9.84 -0.96 -29.79
N LYS A 11 -10.67 -1.73 -29.06
CA LYS A 11 -11.97 -1.25 -28.58
C LYS A 11 -11.79 -0.39 -27.34
N THR A 12 -12.56 0.70 -27.27
CA THR A 12 -12.58 1.61 -26.13
C THR A 12 -13.99 1.73 -25.55
N ARG A 13 -14.05 2.24 -24.32
CA ARG A 13 -15.25 2.75 -23.68
C ARG A 13 -15.04 4.23 -23.38
N SER A 14 -16.07 5.04 -23.58
CA SER A 14 -16.02 6.46 -23.24
C SER A 14 -16.28 6.64 -21.74
N GLU A 15 -15.40 7.36 -21.06
CA GLU A 15 -15.59 7.77 -19.67
C GLU A 15 -15.58 9.30 -19.57
N HIS A 16 -16.18 9.83 -18.50
CA HIS A 16 -16.30 11.27 -18.25
C HIS A 16 -15.82 11.61 -16.83
N ASP A 17 -14.98 12.64 -16.72
CA ASP A 17 -14.61 13.27 -15.47
C ASP A 17 -14.74 14.80 -15.57
N LEU A 18 -14.26 15.51 -14.55
CA LEU A 18 -14.32 16.97 -14.49
C LEU A 18 -13.69 17.66 -15.70
N LEU A 19 -12.70 17.04 -16.35
CA LEU A 19 -11.98 17.61 -17.50
C LEU A 19 -12.63 17.23 -18.85
N GLY A 20 -13.72 16.46 -18.83
CA GLY A 20 -14.47 16.05 -20.02
C GLY A 20 -14.34 14.56 -20.32
N ASN A 21 -14.62 14.20 -21.59
CA ASN A 21 -14.63 12.80 -22.03
C ASN A 21 -13.23 12.31 -22.43
N MET A 22 -12.99 11.01 -22.27
CA MET A 22 -11.80 10.32 -22.78
C MET A 22 -12.14 8.86 -23.08
N GLU A 23 -11.50 8.31 -24.11
CA GLU A 23 -11.61 6.91 -24.46
C GLU A 23 -10.61 6.05 -23.65
N VAL A 24 -11.12 5.02 -22.98
CA VAL A 24 -10.33 4.07 -22.19
C VAL A 24 -10.44 2.67 -22.81
N PRO A 25 -9.35 1.92 -23.02
CA PRO A 25 -9.42 0.55 -23.53
C PRO A 25 -10.31 -0.37 -22.69
N VAL A 26 -11.15 -1.20 -23.34
CA VAL A 26 -12.14 -2.04 -22.64
C VAL A 26 -11.51 -3.13 -21.74
N GLU A 27 -10.26 -3.50 -22.02
CA GLU A 27 -9.50 -4.49 -21.26
C GLU A 27 -8.94 -3.94 -19.93
N TYR A 28 -8.89 -2.62 -19.77
CA TYR A 28 -8.37 -1.98 -18.56
C TYR A 28 -9.43 -1.90 -17.46
N TYR A 29 -9.03 -2.27 -16.25
CA TYR A 29 -9.86 -2.10 -15.05
C TYR A 29 -9.77 -0.68 -14.46
N PHE A 30 -8.70 0.06 -14.69
CA PHE A 30 -8.63 1.46 -14.31
C PHE A 30 -9.45 2.33 -15.28
N GLY A 31 -9.79 3.54 -14.86
CA GLY A 31 -10.66 4.47 -15.57
C GLY A 31 -9.95 5.72 -16.06
N ILE A 32 -10.75 6.74 -16.35
CA ILE A 32 -10.29 7.99 -16.96
C ILE A 32 -9.25 8.74 -16.12
N GLN A 33 -9.36 8.79 -14.79
CA GLN A 33 -8.41 9.58 -13.99
C GLN A 33 -7.04 8.91 -13.96
N THR A 34 -7.00 7.57 -13.93
CA THR A 34 -5.74 6.83 -14.09
C THR A 34 -5.16 7.02 -15.48
N MET A 35 -5.98 7.01 -16.54
CA MET A 35 -5.53 7.25 -17.91
C MET A 35 -4.88 8.64 -18.04
N ARG A 36 -5.54 9.68 -17.50
CA ARG A 36 -4.96 11.04 -17.45
C ARG A 36 -3.67 11.10 -16.65
N ALA A 37 -3.57 10.36 -15.55
CA ALA A 37 -2.34 10.30 -14.77
C ALA A 37 -1.19 9.65 -15.54
N LEU A 38 -1.45 8.65 -16.38
CA LEU A 38 -0.45 8.09 -17.28
C LEU A 38 0.03 9.11 -18.32
N ASP A 39 -0.89 9.87 -18.91
CA ASP A 39 -0.57 10.90 -19.89
C ASP A 39 0.24 12.06 -19.26
N ASN A 40 -0.14 12.47 -18.05
CA ASN A 40 0.49 13.58 -17.33
C ASN A 40 1.83 13.20 -16.67
N PHE A 41 1.97 11.95 -16.23
CA PHE A 41 3.11 11.48 -15.44
C PHE A 41 3.73 10.22 -16.06
N ASN A 42 4.66 10.47 -16.97
CA ASN A 42 5.55 9.45 -17.53
C ASN A 42 7.01 9.85 -17.26
N ILE A 43 7.38 9.88 -15.99
CA ILE A 43 8.65 10.46 -15.51
C ILE A 43 9.68 9.37 -15.29
N SER A 44 9.28 8.25 -14.69
CA SER A 44 10.17 7.18 -14.25
C SER A 44 9.71 5.80 -14.75
N SER A 45 10.59 4.81 -14.59
CA SER A 45 10.23 3.41 -14.79
C SER A 45 9.59 2.77 -13.55
N SER A 46 9.50 3.50 -12.43
CA SER A 46 8.94 3.01 -11.17
C SER A 46 7.43 3.22 -11.17
N ARG A 47 6.69 2.17 -11.54
CA ARG A 47 5.22 2.13 -11.52
C ARG A 47 4.69 1.50 -10.24
N LEU A 48 3.45 1.85 -9.88
CA LEU A 48 2.79 1.36 -8.67
C LEU A 48 2.72 -0.18 -8.58
N TYR A 49 2.55 -0.89 -9.70
CA TYR A 49 2.56 -2.37 -9.74
C TYR A 49 3.87 -3.02 -9.28
N HIS A 50 4.98 -2.27 -9.22
CA HIS A 50 6.23 -2.76 -8.62
C HIS A 50 6.20 -2.82 -7.08
N TYR A 51 5.19 -2.22 -6.45
CA TYR A 51 5.09 -2.05 -4.99
C TYR A 51 3.84 -2.75 -4.45
N PRO A 52 3.81 -4.09 -4.41
CA PRO A 52 2.62 -4.86 -4.04
C PRO A 52 2.10 -4.54 -2.64
N HIS A 53 2.97 -4.22 -1.67
CA HIS A 53 2.54 -3.80 -0.33
C HIS A 53 1.66 -2.55 -0.34
N ILE A 54 1.91 -1.60 -1.24
CA ILE A 54 1.07 -0.39 -1.37
C ILE A 54 -0.30 -0.76 -1.94
N ILE A 55 -0.36 -1.63 -2.95
CA ILE A 55 -1.61 -2.08 -3.58
C ILE A 55 -2.47 -2.88 -2.60
N VAL A 56 -1.85 -3.78 -1.85
CA VAL A 56 -2.52 -4.55 -0.80
C VAL A 56 -3.04 -3.62 0.29
N ALA A 57 -2.23 -2.67 0.77
CA ALA A 57 -2.65 -1.73 1.80
C ALA A 57 -3.78 -0.79 1.34
N LEU A 58 -3.75 -0.31 0.09
CA LEU A 58 -4.88 0.43 -0.49
C LEU A 58 -6.15 -0.42 -0.50
N SER A 59 -6.04 -1.70 -0.86
CA SER A 59 -7.17 -2.63 -0.86
C SER A 59 -7.69 -2.93 0.55
N ASP A 60 -6.80 -3.03 1.54
CA ASP A 60 -7.18 -3.15 2.96
C ASP A 60 -8.00 -1.93 3.40
N VAL A 61 -7.51 -0.72 3.11
CA VAL A 61 -8.20 0.54 3.44
C VAL A 61 -9.56 0.65 2.75
N LYS A 62 -9.64 0.33 1.46
CA LYS A 62 -10.91 0.40 0.71
C LYS A 62 -11.93 -0.63 1.18
N ALA A 63 -11.49 -1.83 1.55
CA ALA A 63 -12.38 -2.83 2.17
C ALA A 63 -12.91 -2.35 3.52
N ALA A 64 -12.04 -1.85 4.41
CA ALA A 64 -12.43 -1.34 5.72
C ALA A 64 -13.40 -0.16 5.62
N ALA A 65 -13.16 0.76 4.69
CA ALA A 65 -14.04 1.89 4.43
C ALA A 65 -15.41 1.43 3.89
N ALA A 66 -15.46 0.43 3.02
CA ALA A 66 -16.72 -0.13 2.53
C ALA A 66 -17.52 -0.81 3.66
N GLU A 67 -16.87 -1.61 4.51
CA GLU A 67 -17.52 -2.26 5.66
C GLU A 67 -18.02 -1.22 6.68
N ALA A 68 -17.25 -0.17 6.96
CA ALA A 68 -17.66 0.92 7.83
C ALA A 68 -18.86 1.69 7.27
N ASN A 69 -18.83 2.04 5.98
CA ASN A 69 -19.95 2.73 5.33
C ASN A 69 -21.20 1.85 5.28
N GLN A 70 -21.06 0.54 5.09
CA GLN A 70 -22.18 -0.41 5.14
C GLN A 70 -22.79 -0.47 6.55
N GLU A 71 -21.95 -0.58 7.59
CA GLU A 71 -22.40 -0.62 8.99
C GLU A 71 -23.15 0.66 9.38
N LEU A 72 -22.74 1.80 8.83
CA LEU A 72 -23.39 3.09 9.01
C LEU A 72 -24.62 3.31 8.12
N GLY A 73 -24.94 2.37 7.22
CA GLY A 73 -26.05 2.49 6.27
C GLY A 73 -25.83 3.54 5.18
N LEU A 74 -24.57 3.93 4.90
CA LEU A 74 -24.20 4.95 3.92
C LEU A 74 -24.01 4.40 2.51
N ILE A 75 -23.87 3.09 2.35
CA ILE A 75 -23.84 2.38 1.06
C ILE A 75 -24.68 1.10 1.14
N GLU A 76 -25.25 0.70 0.01
CA GLU A 76 -26.06 -0.51 -0.04
C GLU A 76 -25.23 -1.78 0.23
N PRO A 77 -25.77 -2.77 0.97
CA PRO A 77 -25.03 -3.99 1.32
C PRO A 77 -24.49 -4.77 0.11
N ILE A 78 -25.21 -4.77 -1.02
CA ILE A 78 -24.79 -5.49 -2.22
C ILE A 78 -23.56 -4.84 -2.87
N ILE A 79 -23.50 -3.50 -2.88
CA ILE A 79 -22.37 -2.73 -3.40
C ILE A 79 -21.16 -2.90 -2.47
N ALA A 80 -21.37 -2.76 -1.15
CA ALA A 80 -20.32 -2.96 -0.16
C ALA A 80 -19.67 -4.34 -0.28
N LYS A 81 -20.49 -5.40 -0.37
CA LYS A 81 -20.01 -6.77 -0.53
C LYS A 81 -19.20 -6.97 -1.82
N ALA A 82 -19.62 -6.36 -2.93
CA ALA A 82 -18.88 -6.43 -4.19
C ALA A 82 -17.52 -5.72 -4.08
N ILE A 83 -17.47 -4.54 -3.45
CA ILE A 83 -16.22 -3.79 -3.19
C ILE A 83 -15.26 -4.60 -2.33
N VAL A 84 -15.74 -5.15 -1.20
CA VAL A 84 -14.92 -5.97 -0.28
C VAL A 84 -14.39 -7.21 -0.99
N GLN A 85 -15.22 -7.86 -1.82
CA GLN A 85 -14.80 -9.04 -2.57
C GLN A 85 -13.77 -8.70 -3.66
N ALA A 86 -13.90 -7.56 -4.35
CA ALA A 86 -12.88 -7.06 -5.28
C ALA A 86 -11.55 -6.78 -4.56
N CYS A 87 -11.59 -6.10 -3.41
CA CYS A 87 -10.42 -5.87 -2.58
C CYS A 87 -9.76 -7.19 -2.14
N LYS A 88 -10.54 -8.20 -1.75
CA LYS A 88 -10.03 -9.54 -1.39
C LYS A 88 -9.30 -10.22 -2.55
N GLU A 89 -9.73 -10.03 -3.79
CA GLU A 89 -9.01 -10.55 -4.97
C GLU A 89 -7.68 -9.82 -5.18
N ILE A 90 -7.67 -8.49 -5.03
CA ILE A 90 -6.45 -7.68 -5.17
C ILE A 90 -5.43 -8.02 -4.07
N ARG A 91 -5.87 -8.23 -2.83
CA ARG A 91 -5.00 -8.68 -1.74
C ARG A 91 -4.34 -10.04 -1.99
N LYS A 92 -4.94 -10.87 -2.85
CA LYS A 92 -4.38 -12.16 -3.31
C LYS A 92 -3.46 -12.03 -4.53
N GLY A 93 -3.08 -10.81 -4.91
CA GLY A 93 -2.17 -10.55 -6.04
C GLY A 93 -2.85 -10.46 -7.42
N LYS A 94 -4.19 -10.55 -7.49
CA LYS A 94 -4.90 -10.36 -8.77
C LYS A 94 -4.97 -8.87 -9.11
N TYR A 95 -4.96 -8.56 -10.40
CA TYR A 95 -5.17 -7.20 -10.93
C TYR A 95 -4.08 -6.18 -10.58
N HIS A 96 -2.95 -6.59 -9.97
CA HIS A 96 -1.84 -5.69 -9.63
C HIS A 96 -1.29 -4.99 -10.87
N GLU A 97 -1.35 -5.63 -12.05
CA GLU A 97 -0.93 -5.04 -13.31
C GLU A 97 -1.73 -3.78 -13.73
N TYR A 98 -2.91 -3.56 -13.17
CA TYR A 98 -3.75 -2.38 -13.46
C TYR A 98 -3.44 -1.19 -12.54
N PHE A 99 -2.49 -1.32 -11.62
CA PHE A 99 -1.99 -0.23 -10.78
C PHE A 99 -0.77 0.40 -11.45
N VAL A 100 -1.03 1.30 -12.40
CA VAL A 100 -0.07 1.67 -13.46
C VAL A 100 0.55 3.05 -13.28
N VAL A 101 0.03 3.86 -12.34
CA VAL A 101 0.53 5.22 -12.13
C VAL A 101 2.01 5.24 -11.77
N ASP A 102 2.71 6.28 -12.23
CA ASP A 102 4.11 6.55 -11.87
C ASP A 102 4.21 6.86 -10.37
N MET A 103 5.24 6.33 -9.71
CA MET A 103 5.52 6.67 -8.32
C MET A 103 6.02 8.10 -8.16
N ILE A 104 6.56 8.70 -9.23
CA ILE A 104 6.84 10.13 -9.30
C ILE A 104 5.66 10.80 -10.01
N GLN A 105 4.75 11.37 -9.22
CA GLN A 105 3.54 12.04 -9.71
C GLN A 105 3.23 13.30 -8.91
N GLY A 106 2.53 14.25 -9.55
CA GLY A 106 1.91 15.38 -8.85
C GLY A 106 0.63 14.97 -8.12
N GLY A 107 0.03 15.90 -7.38
CA GLY A 107 -1.32 15.73 -6.83
C GLY A 107 -1.44 14.93 -5.52
N ALA A 108 -0.36 14.86 -4.73
CA ALA A 108 -0.36 14.32 -3.36
C ALA A 108 -0.87 12.85 -3.22
N GLY A 109 -0.66 12.03 -4.26
CA GLY A 109 -1.12 10.64 -4.27
C GLY A 109 -2.56 10.46 -4.76
N THR A 110 -3.22 11.52 -5.26
CA THR A 110 -4.60 11.42 -5.75
C THR A 110 -4.73 10.44 -6.91
N SER A 111 -3.76 10.39 -7.82
CA SER A 111 -3.79 9.42 -8.91
C SER A 111 -3.66 7.98 -8.42
N VAL A 112 -2.87 7.74 -7.36
CA VAL A 112 -2.79 6.42 -6.70
C VAL A 112 -4.14 6.03 -6.09
N ASN A 113 -4.75 6.94 -5.32
CA ASN A 113 -6.05 6.69 -4.69
C ASN A 113 -7.13 6.43 -5.75
N MET A 114 -7.18 7.23 -6.80
CA MET A 114 -8.15 7.08 -7.88
C MET A 114 -7.91 5.84 -8.73
N ASN A 115 -6.65 5.45 -8.97
CA ASN A 115 -6.34 4.17 -9.62
C ASN A 115 -6.90 2.99 -8.82
N ALA A 116 -6.76 3.00 -7.49
CA ALA A 116 -7.40 2.00 -6.64
C ALA A 116 -8.93 2.05 -6.74
N ASN A 117 -9.53 3.25 -6.62
CA ASN A 117 -10.99 3.43 -6.69
C ASN A 117 -11.57 2.90 -8.00
N GLU A 118 -10.95 3.20 -9.14
CA GLU A 118 -11.43 2.81 -10.47
C GLU A 118 -11.28 1.30 -10.70
N VAL A 119 -10.11 0.71 -10.37
CA VAL A 119 -9.89 -0.73 -10.51
C VAL A 119 -10.87 -1.53 -9.67
N ILE A 120 -11.08 -1.11 -8.41
CA ILE A 120 -12.01 -1.76 -7.48
C ILE A 120 -13.45 -1.58 -7.95
N ALA A 121 -13.86 -0.38 -8.37
CA ALA A 121 -15.21 -0.13 -8.87
C ALA A 121 -15.52 -1.00 -10.09
N ASN A 122 -14.65 -1.02 -11.09
CA ASN A 122 -14.85 -1.83 -12.29
C ASN A 122 -14.86 -3.33 -12.01
N ARG A 123 -14.05 -3.78 -11.04
CA ARG A 123 -14.12 -5.18 -10.63
C ARG A 123 -15.41 -5.51 -9.86
N ALA A 124 -15.89 -4.59 -9.02
CA ALA A 124 -17.18 -4.73 -8.35
C ALA A 124 -18.35 -4.72 -9.34
N LEU A 125 -18.31 -3.89 -10.40
CA LEU A 125 -19.32 -3.87 -11.46
C LEU A 125 -19.48 -5.24 -12.12
N GLU A 126 -18.38 -5.89 -12.49
CA GLU A 126 -18.45 -7.25 -13.05
C GLU A 126 -19.09 -8.26 -12.09
N MET A 127 -18.80 -8.15 -10.79
CA MET A 127 -19.42 -9.02 -9.77
C MET A 127 -20.92 -8.76 -9.61
N LEU A 128 -21.36 -7.54 -9.92
CA LEU A 128 -22.77 -7.13 -9.93
C LEU A 128 -23.46 -7.44 -11.28
N GLY A 129 -22.74 -7.95 -12.27
CA GLY A 129 -23.29 -8.27 -13.60
C GLY A 129 -23.30 -7.09 -14.58
N HIS A 130 -22.54 -6.03 -14.29
CA HIS A 130 -22.43 -4.83 -15.11
C HIS A 130 -21.09 -4.76 -15.86
N SER A 131 -21.07 -3.98 -16.93
CA SER A 131 -19.88 -3.70 -17.72
C SER A 131 -18.99 -2.67 -17.03
N LYS A 132 -17.68 -2.70 -17.33
CA LYS A 132 -16.74 -1.66 -16.85
C LYS A 132 -17.17 -0.28 -17.36
N GLY A 133 -17.09 0.73 -16.50
CA GLY A 133 -17.52 2.10 -16.80
C GLY A 133 -19.00 2.38 -16.54
N GLU A 134 -19.84 1.38 -16.23
CA GLU A 134 -21.25 1.58 -15.85
C GLU A 134 -21.38 2.08 -14.39
N TYR A 135 -20.77 3.23 -14.09
CA TYR A 135 -20.57 3.73 -12.73
C TYR A 135 -21.84 4.11 -11.97
N THR A 136 -23.01 4.08 -12.62
CA THR A 136 -24.32 4.19 -11.95
C THR A 136 -24.53 3.09 -10.90
N TYR A 137 -23.97 1.89 -11.09
CA TYR A 137 -24.17 0.75 -10.19
C TYR A 137 -23.07 0.60 -9.13
N CYS A 138 -21.86 1.05 -9.42
CA CYS A 138 -20.75 1.16 -8.46
C CYS A 138 -19.80 2.25 -8.95
N HIS A 139 -19.60 3.29 -8.14
CA HIS A 139 -18.95 4.53 -8.58
C HIS A 139 -17.62 4.69 -7.83
N PRO A 140 -16.51 5.01 -8.52
CA PRO A 140 -15.20 5.19 -7.87
C PRO A 140 -15.26 6.19 -6.71
N ASN A 141 -15.83 7.37 -6.92
CA ASN A 141 -15.97 8.39 -5.87
C ASN A 141 -17.12 8.13 -4.88
N ASN A 142 -18.35 7.92 -5.37
CA ASN A 142 -19.54 7.90 -4.51
C ASN A 142 -19.69 6.61 -3.69
N HIS A 143 -19.07 5.51 -4.13
CA HIS A 143 -19.16 4.21 -3.46
C HIS A 143 -17.80 3.79 -2.91
N VAL A 144 -16.77 3.64 -3.76
CA VAL A 144 -15.45 3.13 -3.32
C VAL A 144 -14.69 4.14 -2.45
N ASN A 145 -14.81 5.43 -2.75
CA ASN A 145 -14.20 6.53 -1.99
C ASN A 145 -15.17 7.24 -1.03
N ARG A 146 -16.31 6.62 -0.70
CA ARG A 146 -17.31 7.21 0.21
C ARG A 146 -16.67 7.48 1.58
N SER A 147 -16.90 8.68 2.12
CA SER A 147 -16.37 9.16 3.42
C SER A 147 -14.84 9.22 3.52
N GLN A 148 -14.15 9.25 2.38
CA GLN A 148 -12.70 9.25 2.31
C GLN A 148 -12.20 10.46 1.53
N SER A 149 -10.94 10.81 1.77
CA SER A 149 -10.12 11.70 0.94
C SER A 149 -8.87 10.95 0.49
N THR A 150 -8.15 11.48 -0.50
CA THR A 150 -6.77 11.03 -0.72
C THR A 150 -5.92 11.27 0.53
N ASN A 151 -6.17 12.38 1.25
CA ASN A 151 -5.33 12.87 2.34
C ASN A 151 -5.42 12.07 3.64
N ASP A 152 -6.36 11.13 3.73
CA ASP A 152 -6.41 10.13 4.80
C ASP A 152 -6.19 8.70 4.28
N THR A 153 -6.75 8.37 3.12
CA THR A 153 -6.58 7.06 2.50
C THR A 153 -5.13 6.76 2.12
N TYR A 154 -4.49 7.67 1.38
CA TYR A 154 -3.14 7.46 0.88
C TYR A 154 -2.09 7.36 2.01
N PRO A 155 -2.00 8.30 2.98
CA PRO A 155 -1.05 8.17 4.07
C PRO A 155 -1.32 6.94 4.94
N THR A 156 -2.58 6.57 5.18
CA THR A 156 -2.91 5.32 5.89
C THR A 156 -2.38 4.09 5.15
N ALA A 157 -2.65 3.97 3.85
CA ALA A 157 -2.16 2.85 3.05
C ALA A 157 -0.63 2.83 3.00
N MET A 158 0.03 3.99 2.86
CA MET A 158 1.48 4.09 2.86
C MET A 158 2.10 3.65 4.19
N LYS A 159 1.52 4.07 5.32
CA LYS A 159 1.97 3.65 6.66
C LYS A 159 1.88 2.12 6.83
N ILE A 160 0.76 1.51 6.43
CA ILE A 160 0.58 0.05 6.47
C ILE A 160 1.57 -0.65 5.54
N ALA A 161 1.75 -0.15 4.32
CA ALA A 161 2.69 -0.73 3.36
C ALA A 161 4.14 -0.68 3.88
N LEU A 162 4.57 0.46 4.43
CA LEU A 162 5.87 0.62 5.06
C LEU A 162 6.03 -0.27 6.30
N TYR A 163 4.98 -0.42 7.12
CA TYR A 163 4.97 -1.35 8.24
C TYR A 163 5.26 -2.78 7.78
N ARG A 164 4.62 -3.25 6.71
CA ARG A 164 4.89 -4.59 6.16
C ARG A 164 6.29 -4.69 5.58
N SER A 165 6.71 -3.68 4.82
CA SER A 165 8.00 -3.67 4.11
C SER A 165 9.20 -3.65 5.08
N ILE A 166 9.12 -2.90 6.18
CA ILE A 166 10.15 -2.91 7.23
C ILE A 166 10.15 -4.27 7.95
N GLY A 167 9.00 -4.94 8.06
CA GLY A 167 8.92 -6.31 8.59
C GLY A 167 9.76 -7.30 7.76
N ASP A 168 9.55 -7.29 6.44
CA ASP A 168 10.31 -8.13 5.52
C ASP A 168 11.82 -7.84 5.59
N LEU A 169 12.19 -6.57 5.73
CA LEU A 169 13.59 -6.15 5.93
C LEU A 169 14.16 -6.69 7.25
N VAL A 170 13.41 -6.58 8.35
CA VAL A 170 13.82 -7.08 9.67
C VAL A 170 14.02 -8.59 9.64
N ASP A 171 13.11 -9.34 9.01
CA ASP A 171 13.24 -10.79 8.89
C ASP A 171 14.48 -11.18 8.05
N THR A 172 14.76 -10.41 7.00
CA THR A 172 15.98 -10.58 6.19
C THR A 172 17.25 -10.30 7.01
N LEU A 173 17.25 -9.22 7.81
CA LEU A 173 18.37 -8.88 8.68
C LEU A 173 18.59 -9.95 9.77
N ARG A 174 17.52 -10.50 10.36
CA ARG A 174 17.62 -11.61 11.32
C ARG A 174 18.29 -12.84 10.72
N ASN A 175 17.96 -13.19 9.48
CA ASN A 175 18.62 -14.30 8.79
C ASN A 175 20.12 -14.03 8.57
N LEU A 176 20.48 -12.79 8.23
CA LEU A 176 21.87 -12.38 8.07
C LEU A 176 22.64 -12.41 9.40
N ILE A 177 22.02 -11.95 10.49
CA ILE A 177 22.56 -12.02 11.86
C ILE A 177 22.88 -13.47 12.24
N VAL A 178 21.92 -14.40 12.03
CA VAL A 178 22.14 -15.83 12.29
C VAL A 178 23.35 -16.35 11.50
N ALA A 179 23.46 -16.01 10.21
CA ALA A 179 24.59 -16.43 9.39
C ALA A 179 25.93 -15.86 9.90
N PHE A 180 25.96 -14.62 10.39
CA PHE A 180 27.16 -14.04 10.99
C PHE A 180 27.57 -14.76 12.29
N HIS A 181 26.63 -15.07 13.19
CA HIS A 181 26.93 -15.86 14.39
C HIS A 181 27.43 -17.27 14.07
N GLU A 182 26.85 -17.95 13.08
CA GLU A 182 27.32 -19.27 12.66
C GLU A 182 28.77 -19.23 12.16
N LYS A 183 29.12 -18.19 11.39
CA LYS A 183 30.49 -17.96 10.94
C LYS A 183 31.42 -17.53 12.07
N GLY A 184 30.95 -16.69 12.98
CA GLY A 184 31.66 -16.27 14.18
C GLY A 184 32.13 -17.46 15.01
N LYS A 185 31.20 -18.39 15.31
CA LYS A 185 31.51 -19.67 15.98
C LYS A 185 32.53 -20.51 15.20
N LYS A 186 32.34 -20.67 13.89
CA LYS A 186 33.26 -21.45 13.03
C LYS A 186 34.67 -20.87 12.98
N PHE A 187 34.81 -19.55 13.12
CA PHE A 187 36.08 -18.84 13.04
C PHE A 187 36.68 -18.47 14.41
N SER A 188 36.09 -18.95 15.50
CA SER A 188 36.54 -18.68 16.87
C SER A 188 38.02 -18.98 17.13
N GLY A 189 38.60 -19.98 16.46
CA GLY A 189 40.02 -20.35 16.59
C GLY A 189 40.97 -19.67 15.61
N VAL A 190 40.49 -18.85 14.68
CA VAL A 190 41.34 -18.25 13.62
C VAL A 190 41.88 -16.90 14.11
N ILE A 191 43.12 -16.87 14.57
CA ILE A 191 43.79 -15.63 15.00
C ILE A 191 44.15 -14.78 13.76
N LYS A 192 43.89 -13.47 13.83
CA LYS A 192 44.25 -12.48 12.81
C LYS A 192 44.77 -11.20 13.44
N MET A 193 45.44 -10.36 12.64
CA MET A 193 45.83 -9.00 13.02
C MET A 193 44.62 -8.07 12.93
N GLY A 194 44.26 -7.43 14.05
CA GLY A 194 43.31 -6.31 14.04
C GLY A 194 43.92 -5.10 13.36
N ARG A 195 43.09 -4.24 12.75
CA ARG A 195 43.54 -3.00 12.12
C ARG A 195 42.74 -1.80 12.59
N THR A 196 43.43 -0.75 13.00
CA THR A 196 42.85 0.56 13.28
C THR A 196 43.48 1.57 12.33
N GLN A 197 42.66 2.43 11.70
CA GLN A 197 43.13 3.31 10.62
C GLN A 197 43.89 2.57 9.49
N LEU A 198 43.49 1.32 9.21
CA LEU A 198 44.15 0.39 8.27
C LEU A 198 45.61 0.03 8.61
N GLN A 199 46.12 0.42 9.78
CA GLN A 199 47.42 0.02 10.30
C GLN A 199 47.31 -1.18 11.23
N ASP A 200 48.38 -1.95 11.38
CA ASP A 200 48.44 -3.08 12.29
C ASP A 200 48.26 -2.63 13.75
N ALA A 201 47.37 -3.32 14.48
CA ALA A 201 47.07 -3.03 15.87
C ALA A 201 47.50 -4.21 16.77
N VAL A 202 46.53 -4.91 17.37
CA VAL A 202 46.78 -6.08 18.21
C VAL A 202 45.98 -7.29 17.70
N PRO A 203 46.37 -8.53 18.06
CA PRO A 203 45.67 -9.73 17.63
C PRO A 203 44.22 -9.81 18.14
N MET A 204 43.37 -10.43 17.33
CA MET A 204 42.01 -10.83 17.65
C MET A 204 41.67 -12.12 16.88
N THR A 205 40.52 -12.74 17.11
CA THR A 205 40.05 -13.84 16.24
C THR A 205 39.12 -13.33 15.15
N LEU A 206 39.12 -13.98 14.00
CA LEU A 206 38.15 -13.72 12.93
C LEU A 206 36.72 -13.98 13.44
N GLY A 207 36.55 -14.91 14.39
CA GLY A 207 35.30 -15.12 15.10
C GLY A 207 34.82 -13.85 15.81
N GLN A 208 35.67 -13.18 16.59
CA GLN A 208 35.33 -11.93 17.30
C GLN A 208 34.86 -10.83 16.33
N GLU A 209 35.48 -10.71 15.16
CA GLU A 209 35.08 -9.73 14.15
C GLU A 209 33.70 -10.03 13.54
N PHE A 210 33.41 -11.30 13.26
CA PHE A 210 32.11 -11.72 12.73
C PHE A 210 30.98 -11.59 13.76
N GLU A 211 31.24 -11.91 15.02
CA GLU A 211 30.28 -11.67 16.11
C GLU A 211 30.01 -10.17 16.29
N ALA A 212 31.02 -9.31 16.09
CA ALA A 212 30.83 -7.85 16.11
C ALA A 212 29.92 -7.36 14.97
N PHE A 213 30.03 -7.93 13.75
CA PHE A 213 29.10 -7.62 12.66
C PHE A 213 27.65 -7.98 13.00
N ALA A 214 27.44 -9.14 13.63
CA ALA A 214 26.13 -9.58 14.08
C ALA A 214 25.55 -8.60 15.13
N ALA A 215 26.34 -8.27 16.16
CA ALA A 215 25.92 -7.37 17.24
C ALA A 215 25.45 -6.00 16.72
N THR A 216 26.17 -5.39 15.78
CA THR A 216 25.73 -4.12 15.16
C THR A 216 24.38 -4.26 14.47
N LEU A 217 24.14 -5.35 13.72
CA LEU A 217 22.88 -5.54 13.03
C LEU A 217 21.71 -5.85 13.99
N GLU A 218 21.98 -6.50 15.11
CA GLU A 218 20.97 -6.73 16.16
C GLU A 218 20.45 -5.41 16.75
N GLU A 219 21.34 -4.44 16.97
CA GLU A 219 20.97 -3.09 17.43
C GLU A 219 20.08 -2.39 16.40
N GLU A 220 20.38 -2.49 15.11
CA GLU A 220 19.56 -1.92 14.03
C GLU A 220 18.16 -2.54 13.96
N VAL A 221 18.04 -3.86 14.16
CA VAL A 221 16.73 -4.54 14.19
C VAL A 221 15.82 -3.96 15.28
N LEU A 222 16.37 -3.66 16.47
CA LEU A 222 15.61 -3.05 17.56
C LEU A 222 15.10 -1.66 17.19
N LEU A 223 15.94 -0.84 16.54
CA LEU A 223 15.57 0.50 16.07
C LEU A 223 14.49 0.44 14.99
N LEU A 224 14.63 -0.44 14.01
CA LEU A 224 13.67 -0.62 12.93
C LEU A 224 12.29 -1.02 13.48
N GLU A 225 12.23 -2.03 14.36
CA GLU A 225 10.97 -2.47 14.96
C GLU A 225 10.31 -1.38 15.81
N ARG A 226 11.10 -0.61 16.57
CA ARG A 226 10.58 0.53 17.35
C ARG A 226 9.95 1.59 16.46
N ASN A 227 10.66 2.04 15.42
CA ASN A 227 10.15 3.07 14.51
C ASN A 227 8.96 2.59 13.70
N ARG A 228 8.97 1.32 13.28
CA ARG A 228 7.88 0.70 12.53
C ARG A 228 6.55 0.74 13.28
N LYS A 229 6.56 0.57 14.60
CA LYS A 229 5.34 0.66 15.44
C LYS A 229 4.66 2.03 15.38
N LEU A 230 5.40 3.11 15.13
CA LEU A 230 4.84 4.46 15.00
C LEU A 230 3.93 4.59 13.75
N LEU A 231 4.08 3.70 12.77
CA LEU A 231 3.26 3.66 11.57
C LEU A 231 1.86 3.07 11.81
N LEU A 232 1.61 2.48 12.98
CA LEU A 232 0.30 1.91 13.32
C LEU A 232 -0.73 2.98 13.68
N GLU A 233 -0.31 4.21 13.97
CA GLU A 233 -1.21 5.34 14.14
C GLU A 233 -1.62 5.91 12.77
N ILE A 234 -2.92 5.97 12.48
CA ILE A 234 -3.47 6.33 11.17
C ILE A 234 -4.53 7.43 11.27
N ASN A 235 -4.80 8.11 10.16
CA ASN A 235 -5.72 9.25 10.12
C ASN A 235 -6.99 9.00 9.30
N MET A 236 -7.44 7.75 9.13
CA MET A 236 -8.71 7.47 8.43
C MET A 236 -9.89 8.20 9.08
N GLY A 237 -10.64 8.94 8.26
CA GLY A 237 -11.72 9.81 8.74
C GLY A 237 -11.29 11.25 9.00
N ALA A 238 -10.02 11.61 8.79
CA ALA A 238 -9.55 12.99 8.73
C ALA A 238 -10.14 13.76 7.53
N THR A 239 -10.46 13.02 6.46
CA THR A 239 -10.93 13.51 5.17
C THR A 239 -9.98 14.55 4.56
N ALA A 240 -10.47 15.72 4.15
CA ALA A 240 -9.69 16.65 3.34
C ALA A 240 -8.49 17.24 4.09
N ILE A 241 -8.68 17.67 5.34
CA ILE A 241 -7.71 18.47 6.10
C ILE A 241 -7.68 18.15 7.61
N GLY A 242 -8.25 17.02 8.04
CA GLY A 242 -8.25 16.61 9.46
C GLY A 242 -9.53 16.90 10.23
N THR A 243 -10.46 17.69 9.68
CA THR A 243 -11.70 18.07 10.37
C THR A 243 -12.77 16.98 10.37
N GLY A 244 -12.62 15.95 9.54
CA GLY A 244 -13.63 14.90 9.35
C GLY A 244 -14.87 15.34 8.57
N ILE A 245 -14.80 16.47 7.86
CA ILE A 245 -15.91 16.95 7.01
C ILE A 245 -16.33 15.87 6.00
N ASN A 246 -17.64 15.69 5.81
CA ASN A 246 -18.26 14.66 4.97
C ASN A 246 -18.08 13.19 5.43
N ALA A 247 -17.55 12.95 6.63
CA ALA A 247 -17.63 11.65 7.29
C ALA A 247 -18.67 11.67 8.41
N ASP A 248 -19.35 10.54 8.66
CA ASP A 248 -20.16 10.37 9.87
C ASP A 248 -19.23 10.47 11.10
N PRO A 249 -19.62 11.13 12.21
CA PRO A 249 -18.77 11.24 13.39
C PRO A 249 -18.28 9.90 13.96
N ARG A 250 -18.99 8.80 13.71
CA ARG A 250 -18.63 7.44 14.12
C ARG A 250 -17.71 6.73 13.13
N TYR A 251 -17.58 7.25 11.90
CA TYR A 251 -16.86 6.62 10.80
C TYR A 251 -15.39 6.32 11.13
N ALA A 252 -14.67 7.26 11.74
CA ALA A 252 -13.24 7.11 12.00
C ALA A 252 -12.94 5.90 12.92
N GLU A 253 -13.72 5.73 13.99
CA GLU A 253 -13.57 4.61 14.92
C GLU A 253 -13.95 3.27 14.26
N ILE A 254 -15.09 3.25 13.56
CA ILE A 254 -15.59 2.04 12.90
C ILE A 254 -14.64 1.59 11.78
N CYS A 255 -14.16 2.53 10.95
CA CYS A 255 -13.22 2.24 9.87
C CYS A 255 -11.87 1.76 10.42
N THR A 256 -11.37 2.35 11.50
CA THR A 256 -10.12 1.91 12.14
C THR A 256 -10.27 0.49 12.68
N ARG A 257 -11.40 0.17 13.31
CA ARG A 257 -11.70 -1.18 13.82
C ARG A 257 -11.71 -2.22 12.68
N HIS A 258 -12.50 -1.98 11.63
CA HIS A 258 -12.54 -2.88 10.46
C HIS A 258 -11.16 -3.03 9.81
N LEU A 259 -10.38 -1.95 9.73
CA LEU A 259 -9.03 -2.01 9.18
C LEU A 259 -8.08 -2.86 10.03
N ALA A 260 -8.17 -2.78 11.36
CA ALA A 260 -7.40 -3.63 12.27
C ALA A 260 -7.77 -5.11 12.08
N GLU A 261 -9.07 -5.43 12.00
CA GLU A 261 -9.57 -6.79 11.76
C GLU A 261 -9.10 -7.35 10.40
N ILE A 262 -9.22 -6.55 9.33
CA ILE A 262 -8.85 -6.90 7.95
C ILE A 262 -7.34 -7.14 7.80
N THR A 263 -6.52 -6.31 8.44
CA THR A 263 -5.06 -6.34 8.28
C THR A 263 -4.38 -7.29 9.24
N GLY A 264 -5.02 -7.61 10.37
CA GLY A 264 -4.42 -8.28 11.52
C GLY A 264 -3.41 -7.41 12.28
N LEU A 265 -3.37 -6.10 12.01
CA LEU A 265 -2.46 -5.16 12.64
C LEU A 265 -3.19 -4.36 13.73
N PRO A 266 -2.52 -4.03 14.85
CA PRO A 266 -3.11 -3.20 15.89
C PRO A 266 -3.04 -1.72 15.51
N VAL A 267 -3.65 -1.36 14.38
CA VAL A 267 -3.76 0.04 13.95
C VAL A 267 -4.69 0.80 14.89
N VAL A 268 -4.32 2.05 15.16
CA VAL A 268 -5.07 2.94 16.05
C VAL A 268 -5.33 4.26 15.35
N LYS A 269 -6.47 4.88 15.67
CA LYS A 269 -6.82 6.20 15.18
C LYS A 269 -5.90 7.22 15.87
N ALA A 270 -5.36 8.16 15.10
CA ALA A 270 -4.57 9.26 15.64
C ALA A 270 -5.40 10.09 16.63
N GLU A 271 -4.74 10.58 17.69
CA GLU A 271 -5.35 11.52 18.64
C GLU A 271 -5.62 12.88 17.97
N ASN A 272 -4.72 13.27 17.07
CA ASN A 272 -4.86 14.46 16.23
C ASN A 272 -4.88 14.06 14.75
N MET A 273 -5.93 14.48 14.05
CA MET A 273 -6.21 14.12 12.66
C MET A 273 -5.68 15.13 11.64
N ILE A 274 -5.09 16.25 12.10
CA ILE A 274 -4.54 17.36 11.31
C ILE A 274 -3.04 17.15 11.09
#